data_AF-A0A0N4U1Y9-F1
#
_entry.id   AF-A0A0N4U1Y9-F1
#
_cell.length_a   1.000
_cell.length_b   1.000
_cell.length_c   1.000
_cell.angle_alpha   90.00
_cell.angle_beta   90.00
_cell.angle_gamma   90.00
#
_symmetry.space_group_name_H-M   'P 1'
#
loop_
_entity.id
_entity.type
_entity.pdbx_description
1 polymer ?
#
loop_
_entity_poly.entity_id
_entity_poly.type
_entity_poly.pdbx_seq_one_letter_code
_entity_poly.pdbx_strand_id
1 'polypeptide(L)'
;MFFTRRILVPFLKSFGKKVEYYGQFHPSSLTIQQFLDFGRKGTPQTSYLFIRKELLVRLANIMQEISLLPDELLSTRSVKIVSDYYYESFQDIVKFENADTSSEVIDKLVKMLQFFSK
;
A
#
# COMPACT_ATOMS: atom_id res chain seq x y z
N MET A 1 -2.94 -14.57 -30.12
CA MET A 1 -2.91 -13.12 -30.39
C MET A 1 -2.33 -12.41 -29.15
N PHE A 2 -1.00 -12.31 -29.04
CA PHE A 2 -0.30 -11.82 -27.84
C PHE A 2 0.16 -10.36 -27.98
N PHE A 3 -0.74 -9.47 -28.41
CA PHE A 3 -0.42 -8.07 -28.73
C PHE A 3 -0.99 -7.08 -27.71
N THR A 4 -0.61 -7.20 -26.44
CA THR A 4 -0.84 -6.10 -25.46
C THR A 4 0.22 -5.99 -24.34
N ARG A 5 1.15 -6.93 -24.19
CA ARG A 5 2.07 -6.92 -23.03
C ARG A 5 3.11 -5.78 -23.00
N ARG A 6 3.42 -5.14 -24.14
CA ARG A 6 4.55 -4.19 -24.21
C ARG A 6 4.28 -2.81 -23.60
N ILE A 7 3.04 -2.32 -23.60
CA ILE A 7 2.72 -0.98 -23.06
C ILE A 7 2.66 -0.97 -21.52
N LEU A 8 2.36 -2.12 -20.89
CA LEU A 8 2.31 -2.23 -19.43
C LEU A 8 3.70 -2.22 -18.76
N VAL A 9 4.76 -2.59 -19.47
CA VAL A 9 6.12 -2.71 -18.91
C VAL A 9 6.65 -1.40 -18.29
N PRO A 10 6.60 -0.23 -18.95
CA PRO A 10 7.07 1.01 -18.34
C PRO A 10 6.28 1.41 -17.10
N PHE A 11 4.96 1.17 -17.08
CA PHE A 11 4.10 1.48 -15.94
C PHE A 11 4.42 0.60 -14.74
N LEU A 12 4.51 -0.74 -14.93
CA LEU A 12 4.93 -1.69 -13.90
C LEU A 12 6.31 -1.33 -13.32
N LYS A 13 7.23 -0.87 -14.16
CA LYS A 13 8.57 -0.45 -13.72
C LYS A 13 8.54 0.79 -12.81
N SER A 14 7.58 1.69 -12.98
CA SER A 14 7.45 2.89 -12.13
C SER A 14 7.00 2.53 -10.72
N PHE A 15 5.97 1.69 -10.57
CA PHE A 15 5.53 1.25 -9.24
C PHE A 15 6.56 0.33 -8.59
N GLY A 16 7.23 -0.53 -9.36
CA GLY A 16 8.32 -1.37 -8.86
C GLY A 16 9.38 -0.57 -8.09
N LYS A 17 9.79 0.60 -8.63
CA LYS A 17 10.72 1.50 -7.94
C LYS A 17 10.16 2.07 -6.63
N LYS A 18 8.86 2.38 -6.60
CA LYS A 18 8.21 2.86 -5.37
C LYS A 18 8.08 1.76 -4.33
N VAL A 19 7.75 0.54 -4.74
CA VAL A 19 7.71 -0.62 -3.85
C VAL A 19 9.11 -0.87 -3.25
N GLU A 20 10.15 -0.82 -4.07
CA GLU A 20 11.53 -0.92 -3.61
C GLU A 20 11.89 0.21 -2.63
N TYR A 21 11.53 1.46 -2.95
CA TYR A 21 11.77 2.60 -2.07
C TYR A 21 11.04 2.46 -0.72
N TYR A 22 9.74 2.14 -0.72
CA TYR A 22 8.95 2.04 0.50
C TYR A 22 9.31 0.82 1.36
N GLY A 23 9.77 -0.27 0.74
CA GLY A 23 10.19 -1.48 1.46
C GLY A 23 11.53 -1.34 2.20
N GLN A 24 12.29 -0.26 1.97
CA GLN A 24 13.48 0.06 2.79
C GLN A 24 13.12 0.56 4.19
N PHE A 25 11.87 0.97 4.41
CA PHE A 25 11.41 1.51 5.68
C PHE A 25 10.69 0.44 6.49
N HIS A 26 10.73 0.58 7.80
CA HIS A 26 9.98 -0.28 8.72
C HIS A 26 8.65 0.37 9.12
N PRO A 27 7.60 -0.43 9.35
CA PRO A 27 6.33 0.07 9.90
C PRO A 27 6.52 0.79 11.24
N SER A 28 5.66 1.78 11.51
CA SER A 28 5.74 2.57 12.73
C SER A 28 5.38 1.72 13.95
N SER A 29 6.28 1.65 14.93
CA SER A 29 6.00 1.04 16.24
C SER A 29 5.22 2.01 17.12
N LEU A 30 3.97 1.68 17.46
CA LEU A 30 3.14 2.49 18.35
C LEU A 30 2.91 1.78 19.68
N THR A 31 3.17 2.50 20.77
CA THR A 31 2.75 2.07 22.11
C THR A 31 1.25 2.25 22.28
N ILE A 32 0.65 1.50 23.20
CA ILE A 32 -0.78 1.65 23.54
C ILE A 32 -1.09 3.07 24.01
N GLN A 33 -0.18 3.70 24.75
CA GLN A 33 -0.36 5.09 25.18
C GLN A 33 -0.41 6.07 24.00
N GLN A 34 0.52 5.97 23.05
CA GLN A 34 0.50 6.79 21.83
C GLN A 34 -0.76 6.58 21.01
N PHE A 35 -1.23 5.33 20.92
CA PHE A 35 -2.48 5.02 20.22
C PHE A 35 -3.69 5.68 20.90
N LEU A 36 -3.78 5.61 22.23
CA LEU A 36 -4.85 6.29 23.00
C LEU A 36 -4.77 7.81 22.88
N ASP A 37 -3.57 8.38 22.94
CA ASP A 37 -3.36 9.82 22.81
C ASP A 37 -3.74 10.30 21.40
N PHE A 38 -3.43 9.50 20.38
CA PHE A 38 -3.86 9.76 19.01
C PHE A 38 -5.39 9.71 18.89
N GLY A 39 -6.07 8.73 19.50
CA GLY A 39 -7.52 8.68 19.51
C GLY A 39 -8.19 9.88 20.19
N ARG A 40 -7.51 10.52 21.16
CA ARG A 40 -8.03 11.70 21.89
C ARG A 40 -7.74 13.03 21.20
N LYS A 41 -6.57 13.16 20.55
CA LYS A 41 -6.06 14.44 20.00
C LYS A 41 -5.96 14.46 18.48
N GLY A 42 -6.01 13.30 17.84
CA GLY A 42 -5.84 13.14 16.41
C GLY A 42 -6.98 13.77 15.62
N THR A 43 -6.62 14.47 14.55
CA THR A 43 -7.57 15.01 13.57
C THR A 43 -7.63 14.10 12.33
N PRO A 44 -8.72 14.15 11.55
CA PRO A 44 -8.81 13.41 10.28
C PRO A 44 -7.60 13.63 9.36
N GLN A 45 -7.06 14.86 9.33
CA GLN A 45 -5.89 15.21 8.55
C GLN A 45 -4.64 14.49 9.07
N THR A 46 -4.40 14.47 10.38
CA THR A 46 -3.27 13.73 10.96
C THR A 46 -3.39 12.23 10.74
N SER A 47 -4.61 11.67 10.85
CA SER A 47 -4.90 10.26 10.53
C SER A 47 -4.60 9.95 9.07
N TYR A 48 -5.06 10.80 8.17
CA TYR A 48 -4.81 10.64 6.73
C TYR A 48 -3.32 10.67 6.40
N LEU A 49 -2.58 11.65 6.94
CA LEU A 49 -1.13 11.78 6.72
C LEU A 49 -0.35 10.58 7.26
N PHE A 50 -0.74 10.06 8.42
CA PHE A 50 -0.15 8.86 8.99
C PHE A 50 -0.46 7.63 8.13
N ILE A 51 -1.74 7.37 7.88
CA ILE A 51 -2.22 6.16 7.19
C ILE A 51 -1.66 6.07 5.77
N ARG A 52 -1.67 7.17 4.99
CA ARG A 52 -1.19 7.12 3.59
C ARG A 52 0.28 6.69 3.50
N LYS A 53 1.10 7.08 4.48
CA LYS A 53 2.53 6.71 4.52
C LYS A 53 2.70 5.32 5.11
N GLU A 54 2.06 5.06 6.24
CA GLU A 54 2.15 3.78 6.96
C GLU A 54 1.68 2.60 6.09
N LEU A 55 0.59 2.77 5.33
CA LEU A 55 0.09 1.74 4.41
C LEU A 55 1.05 1.45 3.27
N LEU A 56 1.68 2.48 2.66
CA LEU A 56 2.66 2.27 1.59
C LEU A 56 3.86 1.46 2.09
N VAL A 57 4.37 1.79 3.29
CA VAL A 57 5.47 1.05 3.92
C VAL A 57 5.05 -0.41 4.17
N ARG A 58 3.90 -0.64 4.83
CA ARG A 58 3.44 -2.00 5.15
C ARG A 58 3.21 -2.86 3.91
N LEU A 59 2.51 -2.33 2.90
CA LEU A 59 2.24 -3.06 1.66
C LEU A 59 3.55 -3.39 0.91
N ALA A 60 4.49 -2.45 0.84
CA ALA A 60 5.77 -2.67 0.20
C ALA A 60 6.59 -3.77 0.91
N ASN A 61 6.63 -3.77 2.25
CA ASN A 61 7.30 -4.81 3.02
C ASN A 61 6.65 -6.18 2.80
N ILE A 62 5.32 -6.27 2.86
CA ILE A 62 4.61 -7.53 2.61
C ILE A 62 4.93 -8.06 1.21
N MET A 63 4.95 -7.20 0.19
CA MET A 63 5.29 -7.61 -1.17
C MET A 63 6.73 -8.10 -1.30
N GLN A 64 7.68 -7.49 -0.57
CA GLN A 64 9.06 -7.96 -0.51
C GLN A 64 9.19 -9.27 0.25
N GLU A 65 8.44 -9.45 1.35
CA GLU A 65 8.39 -10.73 2.07
C GLU A 65 7.85 -11.85 1.17
N ILE A 66 6.81 -11.56 0.38
CA ILE A 66 6.27 -12.52 -0.61
C ILE A 66 7.32 -12.86 -1.66
N SER A 67 8.11 -11.89 -2.15
CA SER A 67 9.13 -12.16 -3.17
C SER A 67 10.33 -12.96 -2.66
N LEU A 68 10.52 -13.05 -1.34
CA LEU A 68 11.55 -13.85 -0.69
C LEU A 68 11.09 -15.27 -0.35
N LEU A 69 9.84 -15.64 -0.67
CA LEU A 69 9.36 -17.00 -0.47
C LEU A 69 10.12 -18.00 -1.37
N PRO A 70 10.27 -19.27 -0.95
CA PRO A 70 10.82 -20.33 -1.80
C PRO A 70 10.10 -20.46 -3.15
N ASP A 71 10.84 -20.86 -4.19
CA ASP A 71 10.32 -20.99 -5.57
C ASP A 71 9.07 -21.88 -5.66
N GLU A 72 9.00 -22.95 -4.85
CA GLU A 72 7.84 -23.83 -4.76
C GLU A 72 6.58 -23.06 -4.35
N LEU A 73 6.69 -22.18 -3.35
CA LEU A 73 5.59 -21.34 -2.89
C LEU A 73 5.29 -20.21 -3.88
N LEU A 74 6.30 -19.56 -4.45
CA LEU A 74 6.12 -18.53 -5.49
C LEU A 74 5.42 -19.08 -6.74
N SER A 75 5.63 -20.35 -7.06
CA SER A 75 4.98 -21.01 -8.20
C SER A 75 3.47 -21.24 -7.96
N THR A 76 3.05 -21.31 -6.69
CA THR A 76 1.70 -21.65 -6.27
C THR A 76 0.71 -20.56 -6.70
N ARG A 77 -0.42 -20.98 -7.29
CA ARG A 77 -1.43 -20.08 -7.85
C ARG A 77 -2.01 -19.11 -6.82
N SER A 78 -2.28 -19.56 -5.59
CA SER A 78 -2.83 -18.73 -4.52
C SER A 78 -1.87 -17.58 -4.15
N VAL A 79 -0.57 -17.86 -4.07
CA VAL A 79 0.46 -16.85 -3.77
C VAL A 79 0.51 -15.78 -4.85
N LYS A 80 0.44 -16.17 -6.13
CA LYS A 80 0.39 -15.20 -7.24
C LYS A 80 -0.83 -14.29 -7.16
N ILE A 81 -2.01 -14.86 -6.90
CA ILE A 81 -3.26 -14.09 -6.76
C ILE A 81 -3.15 -13.09 -5.60
N VAL A 82 -2.65 -13.52 -4.44
CA VAL A 82 -2.49 -12.65 -3.28
C VAL A 82 -1.45 -11.55 -3.54
N SER A 83 -0.34 -11.88 -4.21
CA SER A 83 0.66 -10.91 -4.64
C SER A 83 0.07 -9.85 -5.57
N ASP A 84 -0.79 -10.25 -6.50
CA ASP A 84 -1.46 -9.33 -7.42
C ASP A 84 -2.42 -8.39 -6.66
N TYR A 85 -3.15 -8.89 -5.65
CA TYR A 85 -4.01 -8.05 -4.81
C TYR A 85 -3.23 -7.02 -3.98
N TYR A 86 -2.08 -7.40 -3.43
CA TYR A 86 -1.21 -6.44 -2.73
C TYR A 86 -0.66 -5.38 -3.68
N TYR A 87 -0.27 -5.79 -4.89
CA TYR A 87 0.18 -4.87 -5.92
C TYR A 87 -0.91 -3.86 -6.30
N GLU A 88 -2.13 -4.33 -6.58
CA GLU A 88 -3.28 -3.46 -6.89
C GLU A 88 -3.59 -2.49 -5.74
N SER A 89 -3.61 -3.01 -4.50
CA SER A 89 -3.80 -2.18 -3.31
C SER A 89 -2.74 -1.09 -3.20
N PHE A 90 -1.47 -1.41 -3.43
CA PHE A 90 -0.38 -0.43 -3.42
C PHE A 90 -0.57 0.64 -4.49
N GLN A 91 -0.99 0.25 -5.70
CA GLN A 91 -1.29 1.20 -6.79
C GLN A 91 -2.43 2.16 -6.45
N ASP A 92 -3.40 1.72 -5.65
CA ASP A 92 -4.49 2.58 -5.19
C ASP A 92 -4.05 3.55 -4.10
N ILE A 93 -3.29 3.08 -3.09
CA ILE A 93 -2.81 3.95 -2.00
C ILE A 93 -1.82 4.99 -2.52
N VAL A 94 -0.93 4.64 -3.45
CA VAL A 94 0.16 5.54 -3.88
C VAL A 94 -0.35 6.77 -4.64
N LYS A 95 -1.61 6.76 -5.12
CA LYS A 95 -2.30 7.94 -5.67
C LYS A 95 -2.46 9.07 -4.64
N PHE A 96 -2.44 8.74 -3.36
CA PHE A 96 -2.61 9.68 -2.24
C PHE A 96 -1.28 10.17 -1.64
N GLU A 97 -0.14 9.65 -2.09
CA GLU A 97 1.19 9.96 -1.54
C GLU A 97 1.45 11.47 -1.43
N ASN A 98 1.17 12.20 -2.51
CA ASN A 98 1.38 13.65 -2.63
C ASN A 98 0.06 14.43 -2.76
N ALA A 99 -1.07 13.80 -2.48
CA ALA A 99 -2.35 14.49 -2.49
C ALA A 99 -2.45 15.45 -1.28
N ASP A 100 -3.30 16.46 -1.40
CA ASP A 100 -3.57 17.42 -0.33
C ASP A 100 -4.42 16.81 0.78
N THR A 101 -4.53 17.53 1.90
CA THR A 101 -5.29 17.10 3.08
C THR A 101 -6.70 17.70 3.12
N SER A 102 -7.28 17.97 1.94
CA SER A 102 -8.66 18.45 1.81
C SER A 102 -9.65 17.36 2.23
N SER A 103 -10.84 17.77 2.68
CA SER A 103 -11.85 16.83 3.16
C SER A 103 -12.27 15.85 2.08
N GLU A 104 -12.36 16.30 0.82
CA GLU A 104 -12.76 15.47 -0.31
C GLU A 104 -11.76 14.34 -0.57
N VAL A 105 -10.45 14.62 -0.44
CA VAL A 105 -9.40 13.61 -0.63
C VAL A 105 -9.38 12.60 0.51
N ILE A 106 -9.58 13.06 1.75
CA ILE A 106 -9.68 12.18 2.92
C ILE A 106 -10.88 11.24 2.74
N ASP A 107 -12.04 11.76 2.36
CA ASP A 107 -13.25 10.96 2.12
C ASP A 107 -13.04 9.94 0.99
N LYS A 108 -12.31 10.31 -0.05
CA LYS A 108 -11.96 9.39 -1.15
C LYS A 108 -11.08 8.24 -0.65
N LEU A 109 -10.08 8.51 0.20
CA LEU A 109 -9.26 7.47 0.81
C LEU A 109 -10.12 6.56 1.69
N VAL A 110 -10.96 7.13 2.55
CA VAL A 110 -11.82 6.36 3.46
C VAL A 110 -12.77 5.44 2.68
N LYS A 111 -13.42 5.93 1.62
CA LYS A 111 -14.30 5.10 0.77
C LYS A 111 -13.55 3.94 0.12
N MET A 112 -12.34 4.19 -0.36
CA MET A 112 -11.50 3.16 -0.95
C MET A 112 -11.06 2.13 0.11
N LEU A 113 -10.69 2.54 1.33
CA LEU A 113 -10.36 1.62 2.41
C LEU A 113 -11.57 0.79 2.87
N GLN A 114 -12.76 1.38 2.90
CA GLN A 114 -14.00 0.66 3.19
C GLN A 114 -14.34 -0.39 2.13
N PHE A 115 -13.97 -0.13 0.87
CA PHE A 115 -14.13 -1.11 -0.19
C PHE A 115 -13.25 -2.34 0.04
N PHE A 116 -12.01 -2.17 0.52
CA PHE A 116 -11.11 -3.30 0.85
C PHE A 116 -11.56 -4.12 2.07
N SER A 117 -12.41 -3.56 2.93
CA SER A 117 -12.90 -4.26 4.14
C SER A 117 -14.14 -5.12 3.87
N LYS A 118 -14.73 -5.05 2.68
CA LYS A 118 -15.91 -5.84 2.29
C LYS A 118 -15.50 -7.11 1.57
#